data_AF-A0AA96HNP5-F1
#
_entry.id   AF-A0AA96HNP5-F1
#
_cell.length_a   1.000
_cell.length_b   1.000
_cell.length_c   1.000
_cell.angle_alpha   90.00
_cell.angle_beta   90.00
_cell.angle_gamma   90.00
#
_symmetry.space_group_name_H-M   'P 1'
#
loop_
_entity.id
_entity.type
_entity.pdbx_description
1 polymer ?
#
loop_
_entity_poly.entity_id
_entity_poly.type
_entity_poly.pdbx_seq_one_letter_code
_entity_poly.pdbx_strand_id
1 'polypeptide(L)'
;MAKKKNHFIIEANKQKHISTKGGTEGGACLTGHDSARHSNFGRKNSCNFRYQAVEQAKSNSEIKKYLHSYNDHLDEINERYAEEGGVMTSAFPTNSGNMYPARYMLKVPVPGKGDWDVGGPPKTIRRRNFGRRDARVKMGKNFTQDTWPYWQNAHHLIPKGTLKKAIVDEPYEVGRLMEKGLLQAKYNINHKINMLLIPQDKEVGRILDMPRHLVLKEGDDASVEASCTDHPVYNEMVRDMDKGLTKILEGYRKTIQNAEVGECEEPDFELDKKKLEDLSEELLELILEWEGGRSLDSLARLNQ
;
A
#
# COMPACT_ATOMS: atom_id res chain seq x y z
N MET A 1 -16.14 19.95 13.27
CA MET A 1 -15.97 18.54 12.85
C MET A 1 -15.65 18.52 11.36
N ALA A 2 -14.42 18.16 10.97
CA ALA A 2 -14.05 18.12 9.55
C ALA A 2 -14.79 16.96 8.85
N LYS A 3 -15.58 17.26 7.81
CA LYS A 3 -16.17 16.24 6.92
C LYS A 3 -15.04 15.32 6.45
N LYS A 4 -15.12 14.03 6.79
CA LYS A 4 -14.20 12.99 6.28
C LYS A 4 -14.40 12.84 4.77
N LYS A 5 -13.72 13.67 3.97
CA LYS A 5 -13.85 13.77 2.50
C LYS A 5 -13.58 12.45 1.72
N ASN A 6 -13.17 11.37 2.39
CA ASN A 6 -12.79 10.10 1.76
C ASN A 6 -13.65 8.90 2.18
N HIS A 7 -14.73 9.10 2.94
CA HIS A 7 -15.66 8.02 3.29
C HIS A 7 -16.70 7.90 2.18
N PHE A 8 -16.66 6.81 1.41
CA PHE A 8 -17.60 6.57 0.30
C PHE A 8 -18.71 5.57 0.64
N ILE A 9 -18.65 4.97 1.84
CA ILE A 9 -19.68 4.02 2.30
C ILE A 9 -21.04 4.72 2.35
N ILE A 10 -22.01 4.14 1.66
CA ILE A 10 -23.41 4.57 1.61
C ILE A 10 -23.96 4.63 3.03
N GLU A 11 -24.77 5.66 3.33
CA GLU A 11 -25.28 5.94 4.68
C GLU A 11 -25.88 4.69 5.35
N ALA A 12 -26.67 3.93 4.58
CA ALA A 12 -27.35 2.72 5.01
C ALA A 12 -26.41 1.58 5.43
N ASN A 13 -25.12 1.65 5.09
CA ASN A 13 -24.11 0.64 5.40
C ASN A 13 -23.06 1.14 6.42
N LYS A 14 -23.11 2.40 6.84
CA LYS A 14 -22.08 2.97 7.73
C LYS A 14 -21.95 2.25 9.07
N GLN A 15 -23.05 1.76 9.62
CA GLN A 15 -23.08 0.98 10.86
C GLN A 15 -22.45 -0.42 10.72
N LYS A 16 -22.22 -0.89 9.49
CA LYS A 16 -21.50 -2.14 9.21
C LYS A 16 -19.99 -1.97 9.17
N HIS A 17 -19.48 -0.73 9.17
CA HIS A 17 -18.07 -0.47 9.39
C HIS A 17 -17.68 -0.83 10.83
N ILE A 18 -16.70 -1.70 10.98
CA ILE A 18 -16.20 -2.16 12.29
C ILE A 18 -14.72 -1.80 12.39
N SER A 19 -14.38 -1.04 13.42
CA SER A 19 -13.01 -0.72 13.79
C SER A 19 -12.66 -1.39 15.11
N THR A 20 -11.74 -2.35 15.07
CA THR A 20 -11.28 -3.07 16.25
C THR A 20 -9.98 -2.43 16.76
N LYS A 21 -9.84 -2.38 18.08
CA LYS A 21 -8.64 -1.86 18.76
C LYS A 21 -7.78 -3.02 19.24
N GLY A 22 -6.47 -2.81 19.29
CA GLY A 22 -5.51 -3.76 19.86
C GLY A 22 -5.05 -4.87 18.93
N GLY A 23 -5.46 -4.88 17.65
CA GLY A 23 -5.11 -5.95 16.72
C GLY A 23 -5.39 -5.63 15.26
N THR A 24 -5.09 -6.60 14.39
CA THR A 24 -5.32 -6.56 12.93
C THR A 24 -6.69 -7.13 12.54
N GLU A 25 -7.22 -8.03 13.37
CA GLU A 25 -8.36 -8.90 13.07
C GLU A 25 -9.72 -8.29 13.45
N GLY A 26 -10.78 -8.83 12.83
CA GLY A 26 -12.17 -8.56 13.20
C GLY A 26 -12.72 -7.18 12.79
N GLY A 27 -11.95 -6.40 12.03
CA GLY A 27 -12.41 -5.15 11.43
C GLY A 27 -13.18 -5.36 10.13
N ALA A 28 -14.02 -4.40 9.75
CA ALA A 28 -14.76 -4.36 8.50
C ALA A 28 -14.65 -2.95 7.91
N CYS A 29 -13.94 -2.78 6.81
CA CYS A 29 -13.65 -1.46 6.28
C CYS A 29 -13.31 -1.47 4.79
N LEU A 30 -14.03 -0.66 4.01
CA LEU A 30 -13.79 -0.50 2.57
C LEU A 30 -13.03 0.79 2.22
N THR A 31 -12.70 1.63 3.21
CA THR A 31 -11.98 2.88 2.99
C THR A 31 -10.79 3.08 3.95
N GLY A 32 -10.07 4.19 3.83
CA GLY A 32 -9.01 4.57 4.76
C GLY A 32 -9.53 5.56 5.79
N HIS A 33 -9.56 5.17 7.08
CA HIS A 33 -10.07 6.05 8.15
C HIS A 33 -8.96 6.78 8.91
N ASP A 34 -7.79 6.16 9.06
CA ASP A 34 -6.74 6.70 9.93
C ASP A 34 -5.61 7.30 9.11
N SER A 35 -5.28 8.57 9.38
CA SER A 35 -4.13 9.21 8.74
C SER A 35 -2.88 8.44 9.14
N ALA A 36 -2.04 8.06 8.17
CA ALA A 36 -0.85 7.21 8.33
C ALA A 36 0.32 7.89 9.06
N ARG A 37 0.02 8.68 10.09
CA ARG A 37 0.98 9.44 10.88
C ARG A 37 1.40 8.60 12.07
N HIS A 38 2.62 8.85 12.53
CA HIS A 38 3.22 8.21 13.71
C HIS A 38 2.31 8.23 14.94
N SER A 39 1.57 9.33 15.17
CA SER A 39 0.63 9.46 16.29
C SER A 39 -0.52 8.45 16.26
N ASN A 40 -0.90 7.99 15.07
CA ASN A 40 -2.03 7.08 14.88
C ASN A 40 -1.56 5.63 14.77
N PHE A 41 -0.31 5.40 14.36
CA PHE A 41 0.33 4.08 14.36
C PHE A 41 0.24 3.39 15.74
N GLY A 42 0.48 4.14 16.83
CA GLY A 42 0.43 3.59 18.18
C GLY A 42 -0.95 3.13 18.66
N ARG A 43 -2.03 3.47 17.96
CA ARG A 43 -3.40 3.11 18.35
C ARG A 43 -3.76 1.66 18.06
N LYS A 44 -2.94 0.95 17.26
CA LYS A 44 -3.13 -0.47 16.87
C LYS A 44 -4.59 -0.75 16.48
N ASN A 45 -4.99 -0.32 15.29
CA ASN A 45 -6.38 -0.34 14.86
C ASN A 45 -6.50 -1.08 13.52
N SER A 46 -7.55 -1.89 13.36
CA SER A 46 -7.80 -2.64 12.13
C SER A 46 -7.94 -1.77 10.88
N CYS A 47 -8.31 -0.50 11.01
CA CYS A 47 -8.44 0.47 9.93
C CYS A 47 -7.15 1.27 9.64
N ASN A 48 -6.07 1.01 10.37
CA ASN A 48 -4.79 1.66 10.15
C ASN A 48 -3.91 0.81 9.22
N PHE A 49 -3.98 1.10 7.93
CA PHE A 49 -3.25 0.37 6.89
C PHE A 49 -1.74 0.29 7.11
N ARG A 50 -1.12 1.34 7.68
CA ARG A 50 0.32 1.36 7.95
C ARG A 50 0.69 0.45 9.13
N TYR A 51 -0.16 0.39 10.15
CA TYR A 51 -0.02 -0.59 11.23
C TYR A 51 -0.19 -2.02 10.67
N GLN A 52 -1.21 -2.24 9.86
CA GLN A 52 -1.49 -3.53 9.21
C GLN A 52 -0.33 -3.99 8.34
N ALA A 53 0.27 -3.12 7.52
CA ALA A 53 1.46 -3.44 6.71
C ALA A 53 2.68 -3.86 7.56
N VAL A 54 2.90 -3.20 8.70
CA VAL A 54 3.99 -3.60 9.62
C VAL A 54 3.69 -4.95 10.28
N GLU A 55 2.44 -5.23 10.66
CA GLU A 55 2.06 -6.54 11.20
C GLU A 55 2.12 -7.65 10.15
N GLN A 56 1.82 -7.35 8.87
CA GLN A 56 2.06 -8.27 7.76
C GLN A 56 3.54 -8.62 7.66
N ALA A 57 4.41 -7.61 7.57
CA ALA A 57 5.85 -7.81 7.48
C ALA A 57 6.44 -8.57 8.69
N LYS A 58 5.81 -8.47 9.87
CA LYS A 58 6.21 -9.27 11.04
C LYS A 58 5.82 -10.73 10.94
N SER A 59 4.66 -11.02 10.38
CA SER A 59 4.04 -12.35 10.41
C SER A 59 4.29 -13.18 9.16
N ASN A 60 4.57 -12.56 8.02
CA ASN A 60 4.93 -13.22 6.77
C ASN A 60 6.46 -13.34 6.65
N SER A 61 6.97 -14.57 6.56
CA SER A 61 8.41 -14.85 6.51
C SER A 61 9.09 -14.34 5.26
N GLU A 62 8.43 -14.41 4.10
CA GLU A 62 9.00 -13.98 2.84
C GLU A 62 9.14 -12.46 2.81
N ILE A 63 8.08 -11.71 3.14
CA ILE A 63 8.17 -10.24 3.24
C ILE A 63 9.27 -9.84 4.23
N LYS A 64 9.36 -10.52 5.38
CA LYS A 64 10.41 -10.25 6.36
C LYS A 64 11.80 -10.50 5.77
N LYS A 65 11.99 -11.63 5.08
CA LYS A 65 13.25 -11.99 4.42
C LYS A 65 13.66 -10.92 3.40
N TYR A 66 12.74 -10.45 2.54
CA TYR A 66 13.02 -9.36 1.60
C TYR A 66 13.45 -8.07 2.30
N LEU A 67 12.73 -7.64 3.32
CA LEU A 67 13.08 -6.41 4.04
C LEU A 67 14.41 -6.51 4.80
N HIS A 68 14.93 -7.71 5.03
CA HIS A 68 16.15 -7.99 5.80
C HIS A 68 17.34 -8.41 4.91
N SER A 69 17.12 -8.82 3.65
CA SER A 69 18.13 -9.46 2.79
C SER A 69 19.31 -8.55 2.47
N TYR A 70 19.08 -7.24 2.34
CA TYR A 70 20.12 -6.26 2.08
C TYR A 70 21.25 -6.25 3.13
N ASN A 71 20.98 -6.77 4.33
CA ASN A 71 22.00 -6.88 5.38
C ASN A 71 23.17 -7.78 4.97
N ASP A 72 22.94 -8.76 4.10
CA ASP A 72 23.96 -9.72 3.66
C ASP A 72 24.93 -9.11 2.63
N HIS A 73 24.58 -7.95 2.06
CA HIS A 73 25.34 -7.27 1.01
C HIS A 73 25.79 -5.86 1.41
N LEU A 74 25.79 -5.53 2.71
CA LEU A 74 26.09 -4.16 3.17
C LEU A 74 27.46 -3.66 2.73
N ASP A 75 28.48 -4.52 2.69
CA ASP A 75 29.83 -4.11 2.29
C ASP A 75 29.85 -3.70 0.80
N GLU A 76 29.25 -4.51 -0.08
CA GLU A 76 29.10 -4.22 -1.51
C GLU A 76 28.27 -2.95 -1.75
N ILE A 77 27.18 -2.77 -0.99
CA ILE A 77 26.35 -1.57 -1.06
C ILE A 77 27.16 -0.35 -0.62
N ASN A 78 27.91 -0.44 0.48
CA ASN A 78 28.71 0.69 0.96
C ASN A 78 29.83 1.05 -0.01
N GLU A 79 30.50 0.06 -0.61
CA GLU A 79 31.52 0.28 -1.65
C GLU A 79 30.91 0.98 -2.87
N ARG A 80 29.75 0.50 -3.35
CA ARG A 80 29.04 1.08 -4.50
C ARG A 80 28.71 2.56 -4.34
N TYR A 81 28.39 3.00 -3.12
CA TYR A 81 27.97 4.38 -2.84
C TYR A 81 29.01 5.20 -2.06
N ALA A 82 30.26 4.73 -1.99
CA ALA A 82 31.31 5.34 -1.19
C ALA A 82 31.68 6.74 -1.71
N GLU A 83 31.84 6.89 -3.02
CA GLU A 83 32.22 8.16 -3.66
C GLU A 83 31.08 9.18 -3.61
N GLU A 84 29.84 8.72 -3.71
CA GLU A 84 28.66 9.57 -3.66
C GLU A 84 28.35 10.04 -2.23
N GLY A 85 28.85 9.35 -1.20
CA GLY A 85 28.56 9.67 0.20
C GLY A 85 27.07 9.53 0.56
N GLY A 86 26.33 8.68 -0.16
CA GLY A 86 24.91 8.41 0.07
C GLY A 86 24.09 8.16 -1.19
N VAL A 87 22.86 7.73 -0.99
CA VAL A 87 21.90 7.35 -2.03
C VAL A 87 21.08 8.55 -2.47
N MET A 88 21.04 8.81 -3.78
CA MET A 88 20.15 9.81 -4.36
C MET A 88 18.69 9.37 -4.22
N THR A 89 17.85 10.27 -3.75
CA THR A 89 16.42 10.01 -3.60
C THR A 89 15.67 10.34 -4.88
N SER A 90 14.47 9.76 -4.99
CA SER A 90 13.53 10.08 -6.07
C SER A 90 12.67 11.31 -5.75
N ALA A 91 13.08 12.14 -4.77
CA ALA A 91 12.38 13.37 -4.43
C ALA A 91 12.43 14.35 -5.61
N PHE A 92 11.31 15.02 -5.89
CA PHE A 92 11.17 15.84 -7.09
C PHE A 92 10.56 17.22 -6.79
N PRO A 93 10.79 18.23 -7.65
CA PRO A 93 10.16 19.54 -7.51
C PRO A 93 8.66 19.51 -7.87
N THR A 94 7.86 20.14 -7.02
CA THR A 94 6.44 20.42 -7.27
C THR A 94 6.29 21.66 -8.17
N ASN A 95 5.09 21.87 -8.71
CA ASN A 95 4.78 23.06 -9.51
C ASN A 95 4.95 24.37 -8.74
N SER A 96 4.94 24.32 -7.40
CA SER A 96 5.21 25.47 -6.53
C SER A 96 6.70 25.68 -6.23
N GLY A 97 7.61 24.92 -6.87
CA GLY A 97 9.05 25.03 -6.69
C GLY A 97 9.61 24.37 -5.42
N ASN A 98 8.76 23.79 -4.57
CA ASN A 98 9.18 23.05 -3.38
C ASN A 98 9.53 21.61 -3.72
N MET A 99 10.30 20.92 -2.87
CA MET A 99 10.59 19.50 -3.04
C MET A 99 9.51 18.63 -2.40
N TYR A 100 9.17 17.52 -3.07
CA TYR A 100 8.29 16.48 -2.55
C TYR A 100 9.04 15.16 -2.36
N PRO A 101 8.90 14.49 -1.19
CA PRO A 101 8.21 14.95 0.01
C PRO A 101 9.02 16.01 0.76
N ALA A 102 8.38 17.09 1.22
CA ALA A 102 9.06 18.18 1.92
C ALA A 102 9.80 17.75 3.22
N ARG A 103 9.37 16.64 3.83
CA ARG A 103 9.98 16.03 5.03
C ARG A 103 11.11 15.04 4.72
N TYR A 104 11.57 15.01 3.48
CA TYR A 104 12.64 14.15 3.01
C TYR A 104 13.87 14.98 2.60
N MET A 105 14.82 14.42 1.87
CA MET A 105 16.05 15.11 1.47
C MET A 105 16.54 14.60 0.13
N LEU A 106 17.43 15.34 -0.54
CA LEU A 106 17.90 14.99 -1.88
C LEU A 106 18.75 13.71 -1.91
N LYS A 107 19.62 13.56 -0.92
CA LYS A 107 20.52 12.42 -0.74
C LYS A 107 20.40 11.91 0.68
N VAL A 108 20.15 10.62 0.86
CA VAL A 108 20.05 9.96 2.17
C VAL A 108 21.29 9.09 2.42
N PRO A 109 21.65 8.81 3.67
CA PRO A 109 22.67 7.80 3.95
C PRO A 109 22.27 6.45 3.36
N VAL A 110 23.26 5.68 2.90
CA VAL A 110 23.08 4.28 2.52
C VAL A 110 22.35 3.52 3.65
N PRO A 111 21.36 2.66 3.34
CA PRO A 111 20.74 1.77 4.33
C PRO A 111 21.76 1.07 5.22
N GLY A 112 21.73 1.40 6.51
CA GLY A 112 22.54 0.70 7.50
C GLY A 112 21.85 -0.57 8.00
N LYS A 113 22.62 -1.43 8.69
CA LYS A 113 22.08 -2.63 9.33
C LYS A 113 20.87 -2.31 10.19
N GLY A 114 19.74 -2.97 9.92
CA GLY A 114 18.52 -2.80 10.69
C GLY A 114 17.62 -1.61 10.30
N ASP A 115 18.02 -0.73 9.39
CA ASP A 115 17.20 0.42 9.02
C ASP A 115 15.90 0.03 8.30
N TRP A 116 15.95 -1.03 7.48
CA TRP A 116 14.78 -1.63 6.81
C TRP A 116 14.24 -2.87 7.51
N ASP A 117 14.98 -3.47 8.45
CA ASP A 117 14.50 -4.62 9.20
C ASP A 117 13.23 -4.30 9.98
N VAL A 118 12.25 -5.18 9.88
CA VAL A 118 11.07 -5.18 10.74
C VAL A 118 11.46 -5.05 12.22
N GLY A 119 11.14 -3.90 12.83
CA GLY A 119 11.45 -3.61 14.24
C GLY A 119 12.68 -2.72 14.46
N GLY A 120 13.38 -2.29 13.41
CA GLY A 120 14.47 -1.31 13.46
C GLY A 120 14.00 0.16 13.45
N PRO A 121 14.87 1.15 13.18
CA PRO A 121 16.33 1.05 13.16
C PRO A 121 16.87 0.75 14.57
N PRO A 122 18.11 0.23 14.70
CA PRO A 122 18.72 -0.10 15.99
C PRO A 122 19.17 1.15 16.77
N LYS A 123 19.23 2.30 16.11
CA LYS A 123 19.57 3.59 16.71
C LYS A 123 18.65 4.68 16.18
N THR A 124 18.57 5.78 16.90
CA THR A 124 17.87 6.97 16.40
C THR A 124 18.67 7.58 15.24
N ILE A 125 18.03 7.76 14.09
CA ILE A 125 18.62 8.45 12.93
C ILE A 125 18.20 9.91 12.97
N ARG A 126 19.16 10.82 12.76
CA ARG A 126 18.93 12.26 12.66
C ARG A 126 19.43 12.75 11.31
N ARG A 127 18.62 13.57 10.63
CA ARG A 127 18.99 14.19 9.36
C ARG A 127 18.24 15.48 9.13
N ARG A 128 18.79 16.38 8.32
CA ARG A 128 18.12 17.62 7.92
C ARG A 128 17.30 17.39 6.65
N ASN A 129 16.03 17.79 6.66
CA ASN A 129 15.15 17.68 5.48
C ASN A 129 15.21 18.93 4.59
N PHE A 130 14.51 18.90 3.45
CA PHE A 130 14.38 20.04 2.53
C PHE A 130 13.88 21.31 3.20
N GLY A 131 13.01 21.19 4.21
CA GLY A 131 12.55 22.31 5.04
C GLY A 131 13.56 22.84 6.05
N ARG A 132 14.82 22.39 6.00
CA ARG A 132 15.91 22.71 6.94
C ARG A 132 15.59 22.35 8.41
N ARG A 133 14.63 21.44 8.62
CA ARG A 133 14.27 20.93 9.96
C ARG A 133 14.93 19.58 10.20
N ASP A 134 15.24 19.30 11.46
CA ASP A 134 15.75 17.99 11.85
C ASP A 134 14.61 16.96 11.85
N ALA A 135 14.73 15.96 10.98
CA ALA A 135 13.95 14.75 11.02
C ALA A 135 14.65 13.75 11.95
N ARG A 136 13.88 13.22 12.93
CA ARG A 136 14.36 12.25 13.92
C ARG A 136 13.58 10.95 13.80
N VAL A 137 14.15 9.96 13.14
CA VAL A 137 13.60 8.60 13.08
C VAL A 137 13.99 7.89 14.38
N LYS A 138 13.01 7.60 15.23
CA LYS A 138 13.29 6.95 16.52
C LYS A 138 13.67 5.48 16.32
N MET A 139 14.51 4.97 17.21
CA MET A 139 14.81 3.54 17.30
C MET A 139 13.52 2.71 17.36
N GLY A 140 13.46 1.61 16.61
CA GLY A 140 12.29 0.73 16.57
C GLY A 140 11.04 1.33 15.91
N LYS A 141 11.17 2.43 15.15
CA LYS A 141 10.04 3.16 14.54
C LYS A 141 10.18 3.35 13.03
N ASN A 142 10.96 2.52 12.34
CA ASN A 142 10.86 2.44 10.89
C ASN A 142 9.40 2.13 10.46
N PHE A 143 9.03 2.55 9.25
CA PHE A 143 7.71 2.37 8.65
C PHE A 143 6.53 3.08 9.32
N THR A 144 6.71 3.71 10.49
CA THR A 144 5.64 4.46 11.17
C THR A 144 5.31 5.80 10.52
N GLN A 145 6.14 6.25 9.58
CA GLN A 145 5.90 7.35 8.65
C GLN A 145 6.43 6.96 7.28
N ASP A 146 5.81 7.48 6.23
CA ASP A 146 6.18 7.23 4.83
C ASP A 146 7.62 7.59 4.47
N THR A 147 8.30 8.49 5.19
CA THR A 147 9.71 8.82 4.92
C THR A 147 10.68 8.27 5.96
N TRP A 148 10.28 7.30 6.78
CA TRP A 148 11.08 6.81 7.92
C TRP A 148 11.52 5.34 7.75
N PRO A 149 12.84 5.05 7.72
CA PRO A 149 13.95 5.98 7.49
C PRO A 149 14.09 6.37 6.02
N TYR A 150 13.53 5.61 5.10
CA TYR A 150 13.54 5.88 3.67
C TYR A 150 12.13 6.15 3.18
N TRP A 151 12.01 6.72 1.98
CA TRP A 151 10.69 6.96 1.40
C TRP A 151 10.08 5.64 0.94
N GLN A 152 8.92 5.32 1.50
CA GLN A 152 8.19 4.07 1.33
C GLN A 152 6.68 4.28 1.43
N ASN A 153 5.96 3.30 0.93
CA ASN A 153 4.51 3.22 1.04
C ASN A 153 4.09 1.96 1.82
N ALA A 154 3.05 2.11 2.64
CA ALA A 154 2.27 0.96 3.10
C ALA A 154 1.18 0.75 2.06
N HIS A 155 1.53 0.00 1.03
CA HIS A 155 0.79 -0.14 -0.22
C HIS A 155 -0.28 -1.21 -0.09
N HIS A 156 -1.42 -0.96 -0.73
CA HIS A 156 -2.55 -1.90 -0.82
C HIS A 156 -2.37 -2.75 -2.08
N LEU A 157 -2.24 -4.08 -1.93
CA LEU A 157 -2.07 -5.00 -3.06
C LEU A 157 -3.26 -4.92 -4.02
N ILE A 158 -4.47 -5.04 -3.49
CA ILE A 158 -5.70 -4.57 -4.13
C ILE A 158 -5.84 -3.09 -3.80
N PRO A 159 -5.61 -2.17 -4.75
CA PRO A 159 -5.58 -0.76 -4.43
C PRO A 159 -6.94 -0.27 -3.98
N LYS A 160 -6.98 0.41 -2.83
CA LYS A 160 -8.23 0.96 -2.28
C LYS A 160 -8.95 1.87 -3.28
N GLY A 161 -8.21 2.65 -4.07
CA GLY A 161 -8.78 3.50 -5.12
C GLY A 161 -9.51 2.69 -6.19
N THR A 162 -8.90 1.60 -6.64
CA THR A 162 -9.45 0.67 -7.63
C THR A 162 -10.69 -0.04 -7.11
N LEU A 163 -10.66 -0.61 -5.90
CA LEU A 163 -11.85 -1.22 -5.30
C LEU A 163 -12.98 -0.21 -5.11
N LYS A 164 -12.66 0.99 -4.62
CA LYS A 164 -13.65 2.07 -4.48
C LYS A 164 -14.32 2.35 -5.82
N LYS A 165 -13.54 2.53 -6.89
CA LYS A 165 -14.06 2.82 -8.22
C LYS A 165 -14.94 1.67 -8.73
N ALA A 166 -14.51 0.43 -8.55
CA ALA A 166 -15.27 -0.76 -8.92
C ALA A 166 -16.63 -0.88 -8.21
N ILE A 167 -16.79 -0.27 -7.04
CA ILE A 167 -18.07 -0.22 -6.30
C ILE A 167 -18.89 1.02 -6.67
N VAL A 168 -18.27 2.19 -6.78
CA VAL A 168 -18.96 3.48 -6.97
C VAL A 168 -19.43 3.69 -8.41
N ASP A 169 -18.75 3.09 -9.38
CA ASP A 169 -19.14 3.18 -10.80
C ASP A 169 -20.32 2.25 -11.15
N GLU A 170 -20.77 1.42 -10.22
CA GLU A 170 -21.96 0.57 -10.38
C GLU A 170 -23.28 1.33 -10.21
N PRO A 171 -24.40 0.80 -10.75
CA PRO A 171 -25.73 1.23 -10.34
C PRO A 171 -25.88 1.19 -8.82
N TYR A 172 -26.58 2.19 -8.26
CA TYR A 172 -26.65 2.40 -6.81
C TYR A 172 -27.00 1.15 -6.00
N GLU A 173 -28.00 0.36 -6.43
CA GLU A 173 -28.40 -0.86 -5.70
C GLU A 173 -27.34 -1.96 -5.74
N VAL A 174 -26.59 -2.08 -6.84
CA VAL A 174 -25.48 -3.02 -6.97
C VAL A 174 -24.33 -2.60 -6.04
N GLY A 175 -23.88 -1.34 -6.13
CA GLY A 175 -22.82 -0.82 -5.27
C GLY A 175 -23.19 -0.91 -3.78
N ARG A 176 -24.46 -0.65 -3.44
CA ARG A 176 -25.00 -0.82 -2.09
C ARG A 176 -24.96 -2.27 -1.62
N LEU A 177 -25.30 -3.24 -2.47
CA LEU A 177 -25.24 -4.67 -2.14
C LEU A 177 -23.79 -5.13 -1.96
N MET A 178 -22.87 -4.68 -2.82
CA MET A 178 -21.42 -4.92 -2.69
C MET A 178 -20.90 -4.42 -1.34
N GLU A 179 -21.18 -3.15 -1.01
CA GLU A 179 -20.76 -2.60 0.28
C GLU A 179 -21.37 -3.34 1.46
N LYS A 180 -22.67 -3.67 1.39
CA LYS A 180 -23.39 -4.43 2.42
C LYS A 180 -22.70 -5.78 2.63
N GLY A 181 -22.51 -6.53 1.56
CA GLY A 181 -21.97 -7.88 1.58
C GLY A 181 -20.56 -7.94 2.13
N LEU A 182 -19.66 -7.15 1.55
CA LEU A 182 -18.27 -7.10 1.97
C LEU A 182 -18.12 -6.66 3.45
N LEU A 183 -18.88 -5.65 3.90
CA LEU A 183 -18.82 -5.24 5.30
C LEU A 183 -19.45 -6.27 6.25
N GLN A 184 -20.50 -6.97 5.82
CA GLN A 184 -21.15 -8.03 6.61
C GLN A 184 -20.23 -9.25 6.77
N ALA A 185 -19.51 -9.64 5.72
CA ALA A 185 -18.46 -10.66 5.77
C ALA A 185 -17.20 -10.20 6.54
N LYS A 186 -17.17 -8.95 7.00
CA LYS A 186 -16.04 -8.30 7.66
C LYS A 186 -14.79 -8.25 6.78
N TYR A 187 -14.97 -8.06 5.47
CA TYR A 187 -13.86 -7.72 4.60
C TYR A 187 -13.28 -6.36 4.99
N ASN A 188 -11.96 -6.27 5.01
CA ASN A 188 -11.24 -5.06 5.35
C ASN A 188 -10.13 -4.81 4.33
N ILE A 189 -10.28 -3.78 3.51
CA ILE A 189 -9.29 -3.40 2.50
C ILE A 189 -7.92 -3.09 3.11
N ASN A 190 -7.88 -2.69 4.38
CA ASN A 190 -6.64 -2.40 5.09
C ASN A 190 -6.08 -3.61 5.84
N HIS A 191 -6.72 -4.78 5.76
CA HIS A 191 -6.25 -5.98 6.45
C HIS A 191 -4.83 -6.34 6.01
N LYS A 192 -3.99 -6.78 6.95
CA LYS A 192 -2.56 -7.05 6.74
C LYS A 192 -2.25 -7.87 5.49
N ILE A 193 -3.09 -8.85 5.14
CA ILE A 193 -2.89 -9.71 3.95
C ILE A 193 -2.90 -8.91 2.64
N ASN A 194 -3.62 -7.78 2.60
CA ASN A 194 -3.69 -6.89 1.46
C ASN A 194 -2.65 -5.75 1.53
N MET A 195 -1.67 -5.84 2.41
CA MET A 195 -0.71 -4.76 2.67
C MET A 195 0.73 -5.20 2.41
N LEU A 196 1.50 -4.35 1.75
CA LEU A 196 2.94 -4.53 1.55
C LEU A 196 3.68 -3.23 1.84
N LEU A 197 4.84 -3.32 2.51
CA LEU A 197 5.76 -2.19 2.63
C LEU A 197 6.68 -2.19 1.42
N ILE A 198 6.61 -1.14 0.61
CA ILE A 198 7.42 -1.02 -0.61
C ILE A 198 8.16 0.31 -0.66
N PRO A 199 9.39 0.34 -1.19
CA PRO A 199 10.14 1.57 -1.39
C PRO A 199 9.46 2.48 -2.42
N GLN A 200 9.68 3.78 -2.26
CA GLN A 200 9.32 4.77 -3.27
C GLN A 200 10.55 5.22 -4.05
N ASP A 201 11.71 5.28 -3.40
CA ASP A 201 12.98 5.62 -4.04
C ASP A 201 13.45 4.46 -4.93
N LYS A 202 13.88 4.77 -6.16
CA LYS A 202 14.40 3.80 -7.12
C LYS A 202 15.62 3.06 -6.59
N GLU A 203 16.63 3.81 -6.15
CA GLU A 203 17.87 3.23 -5.65
C GLU A 203 17.67 2.41 -4.38
N VAL A 204 16.76 2.83 -3.49
CA VAL A 204 16.42 2.01 -2.32
C VAL A 204 15.69 0.72 -2.73
N GLY A 205 14.83 0.78 -3.74
CA GLY A 205 14.23 -0.44 -4.33
C GLY A 205 15.27 -1.39 -4.91
N ARG A 206 16.33 -0.88 -5.56
CA ARG A 206 17.45 -1.71 -6.04
C ARG A 206 18.24 -2.34 -4.90
N ILE A 207 18.51 -1.59 -3.83
CA ILE A 207 19.25 -2.09 -2.66
C ILE A 207 18.49 -3.22 -1.95
N LEU A 208 17.16 -3.12 -1.88
CA LEU A 208 16.31 -4.12 -1.24
C LEU A 208 15.93 -5.27 -2.18
N ASP A 209 16.27 -5.17 -3.46
CA ASP A 209 15.74 -6.02 -4.53
C ASP A 209 14.20 -6.12 -4.48
N MET A 210 13.54 -4.97 -4.37
CA MET A 210 12.08 -4.86 -4.31
C MET A 210 11.55 -3.86 -5.33
N PRO A 211 10.41 -4.15 -5.98
CA PRO A 211 9.70 -3.16 -6.77
C PRO A 211 9.42 -1.89 -5.97
N ARG A 212 9.49 -0.74 -6.65
CA ARG A 212 9.08 0.54 -6.09
C ARG A 212 7.63 0.83 -6.41
N HIS A 213 7.00 1.68 -5.60
CA HIS A 213 5.57 1.95 -5.69
C HIS A 213 5.10 2.63 -6.99
N LEU A 214 5.74 3.73 -7.41
CA LEU A 214 5.26 4.55 -8.53
C LEU A 214 6.40 4.94 -9.47
N VAL A 215 6.05 5.19 -10.73
CA VAL A 215 6.88 5.95 -11.67
C VAL A 215 6.88 7.42 -11.22
N LEU A 216 8.05 7.91 -10.82
CA LEU A 216 8.23 9.31 -10.42
C LEU A 216 8.87 10.13 -11.55
N LYS A 217 9.13 11.41 -11.29
CA LYS A 217 9.66 12.35 -12.30
C LYS A 217 11.14 12.13 -12.69
N GLU A 218 11.73 11.01 -12.34
CA GLU A 218 13.12 10.68 -12.71
C GLU A 218 13.23 10.01 -14.09
N GLY A 219 12.09 9.68 -14.73
CA GLY A 219 12.07 9.17 -16.11
C GLY A 219 12.68 7.77 -16.23
N ASP A 220 12.45 6.91 -15.23
CA ASP A 220 13.03 5.58 -15.13
C ASP A 220 12.47 4.56 -16.13
N ASP A 221 11.29 4.80 -16.69
CA ASP A 221 10.70 4.00 -17.75
C ASP A 221 10.06 4.92 -18.81
N ALA A 222 10.65 4.99 -20.00
CA ALA A 222 10.13 5.81 -21.08
C ALA A 222 8.80 5.28 -21.67
N SER A 223 8.45 4.02 -21.37
CA SER A 223 7.22 3.40 -21.85
C SER A 223 6.00 3.71 -20.97
N VAL A 224 6.21 4.16 -19.73
CA VAL A 224 5.15 4.47 -18.77
C VAL A 224 5.26 5.92 -18.32
N GLU A 225 4.17 6.68 -18.47
CA GLU A 225 4.13 8.07 -18.03
C GLU A 225 4.23 8.18 -16.50
N ALA A 226 5.01 9.16 -16.02
CA ALA A 226 5.18 9.37 -14.59
C ALA A 226 3.86 9.78 -13.91
N SER A 227 3.38 8.94 -13.01
CA SER A 227 2.22 9.22 -12.16
C SER A 227 2.62 9.20 -10.69
N CYS A 228 2.85 10.40 -10.14
CA CYS A 228 3.35 10.57 -8.76
C CYS A 228 2.28 10.34 -7.67
N THR A 229 1.08 9.87 -8.04
CA THR A 229 -0.06 9.71 -7.12
C THR A 229 -0.83 8.41 -7.30
N ASP A 230 -0.64 7.70 -8.42
CA ASP A 230 -1.40 6.51 -8.78
C ASP A 230 -0.58 5.61 -9.72
N HIS A 231 -0.94 4.33 -9.84
CA HIS A 231 -0.29 3.34 -10.70
C HIS A 231 -1.35 2.71 -11.65
N PRO A 232 -1.74 3.40 -12.74
CA PRO A 232 -2.86 2.99 -13.59
C PRO A 232 -2.69 1.64 -14.26
N VAL A 233 -1.47 1.24 -14.65
CA VAL A 233 -1.23 -0.03 -15.34
C VAL A 233 -1.39 -1.19 -14.36
N TYR A 234 -0.83 -1.05 -13.15
CA TYR A 234 -1.05 -2.01 -12.07
C TYR A 234 -2.53 -2.09 -11.66
N ASN A 235 -3.22 -0.95 -11.58
CA ASN A 235 -4.66 -0.91 -11.27
C ASN A 235 -5.49 -1.70 -12.29
N GLU A 236 -5.15 -1.60 -13.57
CA GLU A 236 -5.79 -2.35 -14.66
C GLU A 236 -5.49 -3.85 -14.56
N MET A 237 -4.23 -4.24 -14.34
CA MET A 237 -3.86 -5.64 -14.13
C MET A 237 -4.67 -6.28 -12.99
N VAL A 238 -4.72 -5.64 -11.81
CA VAL A 238 -5.50 -6.13 -10.65
C VAL A 238 -6.99 -6.26 -10.96
N ARG A 239 -7.51 -5.38 -11.83
CA ARG A 239 -8.92 -5.37 -12.20
C ARG A 239 -9.27 -6.53 -13.14
N ASP A 240 -8.42 -6.77 -14.13
CA ASP A 240 -8.75 -7.57 -15.31
C ASP A 240 -8.08 -8.95 -15.36
N MET A 241 -7.11 -9.22 -14.48
CA MET A 241 -6.48 -10.55 -14.37
C MET A 241 -7.50 -11.68 -14.12
N ASP A 242 -7.07 -12.92 -14.26
CA ASP A 242 -7.99 -14.05 -14.38
C ASP A 242 -8.86 -14.34 -13.16
N LYS A 243 -8.47 -13.83 -11.99
CA LYS A 243 -9.26 -13.80 -10.74
C LYS A 243 -9.40 -12.38 -10.19
N GLY A 244 -9.27 -11.38 -11.05
CA GLY A 244 -9.25 -9.96 -10.71
C GLY A 244 -10.62 -9.44 -10.24
N LEU A 245 -10.62 -8.17 -9.83
CA LEU A 245 -11.78 -7.51 -9.23
C LEU A 245 -13.04 -7.59 -10.09
N THR A 246 -12.93 -7.46 -11.41
CA THR A 246 -14.09 -7.49 -12.32
C THR A 246 -14.85 -8.81 -12.18
N LYS A 247 -14.13 -9.94 -12.16
CA LYS A 247 -14.73 -11.28 -12.08
C LYS A 247 -15.29 -11.57 -10.68
N ILE A 248 -14.59 -11.14 -9.63
CA ILE A 248 -15.06 -11.31 -8.24
C ILE A 248 -16.37 -10.55 -8.01
N LEU A 249 -16.45 -9.31 -8.49
CA LEU A 249 -17.57 -8.42 -8.22
C LEU A 249 -18.76 -8.61 -9.19
N GLU A 250 -18.57 -9.34 -10.30
CA GLU A 250 -19.63 -9.61 -11.28
C GLU A 250 -20.86 -10.31 -10.67
N GLY A 251 -20.66 -11.14 -9.64
CA GLY A 251 -21.73 -11.87 -8.96
C GLY A 251 -22.83 -10.95 -8.42
N TYR A 252 -22.44 -9.80 -7.85
CA TYR A 252 -23.39 -8.81 -7.34
C TYR A 252 -24.29 -8.20 -8.42
N ARG A 253 -23.75 -7.99 -9.62
CA ARG A 253 -24.54 -7.51 -10.77
C ARG A 253 -25.57 -8.55 -11.17
N LYS A 254 -25.16 -9.81 -11.30
CA LYS A 254 -26.03 -10.93 -11.67
C LYS A 254 -27.17 -11.11 -10.65
N THR A 255 -26.86 -11.01 -9.36
CA THR A 255 -27.86 -11.07 -8.29
C THR A 255 -28.94 -10.00 -8.46
N ILE A 256 -28.57 -8.74 -8.69
CA ILE A 256 -29.55 -7.65 -8.85
C ILE A 256 -30.32 -7.77 -10.17
N GLN A 257 -29.66 -8.17 -11.27
CA GLN A 257 -30.30 -8.33 -12.58
C GLN A 257 -31.33 -9.46 -12.61
N ASN A 258 -31.09 -10.53 -11.85
CA ASN A 258 -31.97 -11.69 -11.79
C ASN A 258 -33.00 -11.60 -10.65
N ALA A 259 -32.99 -10.52 -9.86
CA ALA A 259 -33.93 -10.36 -8.76
C ALA A 259 -35.35 -10.11 -9.29
N GLU A 260 -36.31 -10.90 -8.83
CA GLU A 260 -37.74 -10.62 -9.03
C GLU A 260 -38.24 -9.62 -7.98
N VAL A 261 -39.38 -8.98 -8.23
CA VAL A 261 -39.94 -7.98 -7.31
C VAL A 261 -40.26 -8.65 -5.97
N GLY A 262 -39.45 -8.38 -4.95
CA GLY A 262 -39.60 -8.95 -3.61
C GLY A 262 -38.71 -10.17 -3.34
N GLU A 263 -38.00 -10.69 -4.33
CA GLU A 263 -37.10 -11.84 -4.21
C GLU A 263 -35.72 -11.50 -4.78
N CYS A 264 -34.76 -11.26 -3.89
CA CYS A 264 -33.36 -11.07 -4.24
C CYS A 264 -32.53 -12.02 -3.39
N GLU A 265 -31.98 -13.06 -4.02
CA GLU A 265 -31.07 -13.98 -3.34
C GLU A 265 -29.80 -13.24 -2.92
N GLU A 266 -29.42 -13.31 -1.64
CA GLU A 266 -28.16 -12.72 -1.21
C GLU A 266 -26.99 -13.53 -1.77
N PRO A 267 -25.97 -12.89 -2.38
CA PRO A 267 -24.79 -13.60 -2.83
C PRO A 267 -24.00 -14.10 -1.61
N ASP A 268 -23.14 -15.09 -1.82
CA ASP A 268 -22.28 -15.61 -0.76
C ASP A 268 -21.17 -14.61 -0.42
N PHE A 269 -21.47 -13.72 0.54
CA PHE A 269 -20.58 -12.66 0.96
C PHE A 269 -19.25 -13.17 1.55
N GLU A 270 -19.27 -14.32 2.22
CA GLU A 270 -18.05 -14.91 2.79
C GLU A 270 -17.16 -15.49 1.68
N LEU A 271 -17.76 -16.09 0.65
CA LEU A 271 -17.03 -16.53 -0.53
C LEU A 271 -16.37 -15.36 -1.26
N ASP A 272 -17.07 -14.24 -1.45
CA ASP A 272 -16.50 -13.09 -2.16
C ASP A 272 -15.41 -12.38 -1.35
N LYS A 273 -15.56 -12.30 -0.03
CA LYS A 273 -14.45 -11.93 0.84
C LYS A 273 -13.27 -12.86 0.61
N LYS A 274 -13.46 -14.19 0.69
CA LYS A 274 -12.36 -15.15 0.50
C LYS A 274 -11.68 -14.96 -0.86
N LYS A 275 -12.42 -14.76 -1.95
CA LYS A 275 -11.83 -14.48 -3.27
C LYS A 275 -10.96 -13.20 -3.28
N LEU A 276 -11.37 -12.14 -2.58
CA LEU A 276 -10.55 -10.93 -2.45
C LEU A 276 -9.30 -11.16 -1.61
N GLU A 277 -9.40 -11.95 -0.55
CA GLU A 277 -8.25 -12.34 0.27
C GLU A 277 -7.27 -13.21 -0.53
N ASP A 278 -7.76 -14.18 -1.29
CA ASP A 278 -6.98 -15.03 -2.19
C ASP A 278 -6.31 -14.19 -3.31
N LEU A 279 -7.02 -13.18 -3.86
CA LEU A 279 -6.44 -12.24 -4.82
C LEU A 279 -5.30 -11.41 -4.21
N SER A 280 -5.43 -10.97 -2.95
CA SER A 280 -4.33 -10.28 -2.27
C SER A 280 -3.09 -11.18 -2.14
N GLU A 281 -3.28 -12.47 -1.84
CA GLU A 281 -2.18 -13.43 -1.73
C GLU A 281 -1.51 -13.67 -3.09
N GLU A 282 -2.29 -13.88 -4.15
CA GLU A 282 -1.77 -14.05 -5.52
C GLU A 282 -0.97 -12.84 -6.00
N LEU A 283 -1.45 -11.62 -5.71
CA LEU A 283 -0.74 -10.38 -6.02
C LEU A 283 0.55 -10.22 -5.21
N LEU A 284 0.55 -10.68 -3.95
CA LEU A 284 1.76 -10.65 -3.13
C LEU A 284 2.84 -11.56 -3.73
N GLU A 285 2.49 -12.80 -4.07
CA GLU A 285 3.40 -13.76 -4.69
C GLU A 285 4.00 -13.18 -5.97
N LEU A 286 3.15 -12.65 -6.85
CA LEU A 286 3.58 -12.02 -8.09
C LEU A 286 4.55 -10.85 -7.87
N ILE A 287 4.24 -9.94 -6.94
CA ILE A 287 5.08 -8.76 -6.68
C ILE A 287 6.43 -9.15 -6.07
N LEU A 288 6.49 -10.19 -5.24
CA LEU A 288 7.75 -10.63 -4.64
C LEU A 288 8.71 -11.25 -5.67
N GLU A 289 8.20 -11.74 -6.80
CA GLU A 289 9.00 -12.25 -7.92
C GLU A 289 9.51 -11.15 -8.87
N TRP A 290 9.02 -9.92 -8.73
CA TRP A 290 9.37 -8.83 -9.63
C TRP A 290 10.71 -8.17 -9.33
N GLU A 291 11.36 -7.69 -10.39
CA GLU A 291 12.68 -7.05 -10.35
C GLU A 291 12.74 -5.81 -9.44
N GLY A 292 13.78 -5.73 -8.62
CA GLY A 292 14.05 -4.62 -7.72
C GLY A 292 14.24 -3.26 -8.39
N GLY A 293 13.68 -2.21 -7.76
CA GLY A 293 13.86 -0.81 -8.16
C GLY A 293 13.01 -0.35 -9.35
N ARG A 294 12.31 -1.25 -10.05
CA ARG A 294 11.35 -0.89 -11.08
C ARG A 294 9.97 -0.64 -10.50
N SER A 295 9.19 0.23 -11.14
CA SER A 295 7.87 0.59 -10.65
C SER A 295 6.85 -0.53 -10.83
N LEU A 296 5.81 -0.58 -9.99
CA LEU A 296 4.70 -1.51 -10.16
C LEU A 296 4.07 -1.41 -11.56
N ASP A 297 3.89 -0.21 -12.12
CA ASP A 297 3.32 -0.05 -13.46
C ASP A 297 4.25 -0.60 -14.55
N SER A 298 5.55 -0.32 -14.45
CA SER A 298 6.57 -0.82 -15.37
C SER A 298 6.58 -2.35 -15.42
N LEU A 299 6.43 -2.98 -14.25
CA LEU A 299 6.45 -4.43 -14.10
C LEU A 299 5.11 -5.05 -14.49
N ALA A 300 3.99 -4.47 -14.08
CA ALA A 300 2.66 -4.90 -14.50
C ALA A 300 2.54 -4.92 -16.03
N ARG A 301 3.05 -3.89 -16.71
CA ARG A 301 3.07 -3.83 -18.18
C ARG A 301 3.80 -5.00 -18.83
N LEU A 302 4.92 -5.44 -18.25
CA LEU A 302 5.73 -6.53 -18.83
C LEU A 302 5.11 -7.92 -18.63
N ASN A 303 4.15 -8.03 -17.70
CA ASN A 303 3.51 -9.28 -17.32
C ASN A 303 2.05 -9.37 -17.82
N GLN A 304 1.62 -8.43 -18.68
CA GLN A 304 0.37 -8.47 -19.43
C GLN A 304 0.60 -9.07 -20.82
#